data_AF-A0A0D1UXH7-F1
#
_entry.id   AF-A0A0D1UXH7-F1
#
_cell.length_a   1.000
_cell.length_b   1.000
_cell.length_c   1.000
_cell.angle_alpha   90.00
_cell.angle_beta   90.00
_cell.angle_gamma   90.00
#
_symmetry.space_group_name_H-M   'P 1'
#
loop_
_entity.id
_entity.type
_entity.pdbx_description
1 polymer ?
#
loop_
_entity_poly.entity_id
_entity_poly.type
_entity_poly.pdbx_seq_one_letter_code
_entity_poly.pdbx_strand_id
1 'polypeptide(L)'
;MAKSVAVIIEHSPMNTHRTSEGLRMSVGLVLGKHDVQVLLFGEAAPAALPTTPALVSAHELQKHIKALVMLKRRVIAEAEALNTLGLTESELLKGVERMSRTEMIRLVREADAVFRY
;
A
#
# COMPACT_ATOMS: atom_id res chain seq x y z
N MET A 1 7.05 -22.92 4.24
CA MET A 1 8.08 -22.23 3.43
C MET A 1 7.68 -20.78 3.31
N ALA A 2 8.61 -19.83 3.42
CA ALA A 2 8.30 -18.42 3.16
C ALA A 2 7.90 -18.26 1.69
N LYS A 3 6.90 -17.40 1.44
CA LYS A 3 6.37 -17.11 0.09
C LYS A 3 6.48 -15.61 -0.17
N SER A 4 6.68 -15.21 -1.42
CA SER A 4 6.47 -13.83 -1.84
C SER A 4 4.97 -13.57 -1.99
N VAL A 5 4.47 -12.51 -1.35
CA VAL A 5 3.03 -12.19 -1.32
C VAL A 5 2.82 -10.76 -1.77
N ALA A 6 2.09 -10.57 -2.86
CA ALA A 6 1.63 -9.26 -3.30
C ALA A 6 0.22 -8.99 -2.76
N VAL A 7 0.05 -7.88 -2.05
CA VAL A 7 -1.27 -7.38 -1.64
C VAL A 7 -1.60 -6.15 -2.49
N ILE A 8 -2.57 -6.30 -3.38
CA ILE A 8 -3.06 -5.25 -4.27
C ILE A 8 -4.21 -4.54 -3.56
N ILE A 9 -4.09 -3.22 -3.42
CA ILE A 9 -5.16 -2.35 -2.92
C ILE A 9 -5.46 -1.35 -4.04
N GLU A 10 -6.72 -1.28 -4.45
CA GLU A 10 -7.15 -0.42 -5.58
C GLU A 10 -8.18 0.64 -5.19
N HIS A 11 -8.88 0.43 -4.08
CA HIS A 11 -9.94 1.32 -3.65
C HIS A 11 -9.44 2.59 -2.99
N SER A 12 -10.20 3.66 -3.17
CA SER A 12 -9.97 4.94 -2.52
C SER A 12 -9.86 4.81 -0.99
N PRO A 13 -8.83 5.43 -0.37
CA PRO A 13 -8.62 5.41 1.08
C PRO A 13 -9.72 6.11 1.90
N MET A 14 -10.54 6.96 1.25
CA MET A 14 -11.48 7.84 1.96
C MET A 14 -12.94 7.37 1.89
N ASN A 15 -13.28 6.56 0.89
CA ASN A 15 -14.68 6.23 0.59
C ASN A 15 -15.08 4.82 1.05
N THR A 16 -14.12 3.99 1.44
CA THR A 16 -14.38 2.59 1.84
C THR A 16 -13.44 2.15 2.96
N HIS A 17 -13.81 1.08 3.68
CA HIS A 17 -12.91 0.42 4.64
C HIS A 17 -11.86 -0.48 3.97
N ARG A 18 -11.96 -0.72 2.66
CA ARG A 18 -11.17 -1.75 1.95
C ARG A 18 -9.67 -1.49 2.05
N THR A 19 -9.26 -0.24 1.88
CA THR A 19 -7.85 0.17 2.02
C THR A 19 -7.34 -0.04 3.44
N SER A 20 -8.13 0.33 4.45
CA SER A 20 -7.75 0.14 5.86
C SER A 20 -7.63 -1.34 6.21
N GLU A 21 -8.61 -2.15 5.80
CA GLU A 21 -8.64 -3.58 6.08
C GLU A 21 -7.57 -4.36 5.30
N GLY A 22 -7.31 -3.99 4.04
CA GLY A 22 -6.22 -4.56 3.25
C GLY A 22 -4.85 -4.27 3.87
N LEU A 23 -4.63 -3.04 4.35
CA LEU A 23 -3.41 -2.68 5.09
C LEU A 23 -3.30 -3.42 6.43
N ARG A 24 -4.40 -3.52 7.19
CA ARG A 24 -4.46 -4.25 8.46
C ARG A 24 -4.17 -5.74 8.28
N MET A 25 -4.76 -6.37 7.27
CA MET A 25 -4.48 -7.76 6.91
C MET A 25 -3.01 -7.93 6.51
N SER A 26 -2.46 -7.00 5.71
CA SER A 26 -1.05 -7.04 5.28
C SER A 26 -0.09 -7.09 6.46
N VAL A 27 -0.35 -6.32 7.52
CA VAL A 27 0.42 -6.39 8.78
C VAL A 27 0.32 -7.79 9.41
N GLY A 28 -0.87 -8.39 9.43
CA GLY A 28 -1.08 -9.75 9.93
C GLY A 28 -0.33 -10.83 9.12
N LEU A 29 -0.28 -10.70 7.79
CA LEU A 29 0.43 -11.63 6.91
C LEU A 29 1.94 -11.70 7.19
N VAL A 30 2.54 -10.61 7.70
CA VAL A 30 3.96 -10.60 8.09
C VAL A 30 4.24 -11.60 9.21
N LEU A 31 3.27 -11.88 10.10
CA LEU A 31 3.43 -12.85 11.19
C LEU A 31 3.65 -14.28 10.68
N GLY A 32 3.18 -14.58 9.47
CA GLY A 32 3.42 -15.86 8.78
C GLY A 32 4.83 -16.04 8.23
N LYS A 33 5.74 -15.08 8.45
CA LYS A 33 7.11 -15.04 7.88
C LYS A 33 7.12 -15.07 6.34
N HIS A 34 6.08 -14.53 5.71
CA HIS A 34 6.03 -14.30 4.27
C HIS A 34 6.75 -12.99 3.92
N ASP A 35 7.24 -12.90 2.69
CA ASP A 35 7.75 -11.65 2.15
C ASP A 35 6.58 -10.86 1.54
N VAL A 36 5.98 -10.00 2.35
CA VAL A 36 4.79 -9.24 1.99
C VAL A 36 5.21 -7.91 1.36
N GLN A 37 4.66 -7.61 0.18
CA GLN A 37 4.72 -6.31 -0.45
C GLN A 37 3.30 -5.78 -0.71
N VAL A 38 3.05 -4.53 -0.37
CA VAL A 38 1.76 -3.86 -0.55
C VAL A 38 1.85 -2.92 -1.75
N LEU A 39 0.90 -3.04 -2.67
CA LEU A 39 0.83 -2.31 -3.93
C LEU A 39 -0.43 -1.45 -3.93
N LEU A 40 -0.26 -0.14 -3.84
CA LEU A 40 -1.33 0.86 -3.88
C LEU A 40 -1.53 1.32 -5.33
N PHE A 41 -2.51 0.74 -6.01
CA PHE A 41 -2.85 1.03 -7.40
C PHE A 41 -3.98 2.06 -7.52
N GLY A 42 -3.97 2.84 -8.59
CA GLY A 42 -5.06 3.71 -8.98
C GLY A 42 -5.53 4.62 -7.85
N GLU A 43 -6.81 4.52 -7.50
CA GLU A 43 -7.44 5.34 -6.46
C GLU A 43 -6.89 5.09 -5.06
N ALA A 44 -6.17 3.99 -4.83
CA ALA A 44 -5.50 3.70 -3.56
C ALA A 44 -4.15 4.42 -3.41
N ALA A 45 -3.51 4.88 -4.50
CA ALA A 45 -2.19 5.50 -4.44
C ALA A 45 -2.10 6.69 -3.46
N PRO A 46 -3.12 7.56 -3.33
CA PRO A 46 -3.14 8.64 -2.33
C PRO A 46 -3.10 8.16 -0.87
N ALA A 47 -3.33 6.88 -0.58
CA ALA A 47 -3.16 6.33 0.77
C ALA A 47 -1.71 6.43 1.28
N ALA A 48 -0.75 6.62 0.35
CA ALA A 48 0.65 6.85 0.65
C ALA A 48 0.96 8.24 1.22
N LEU A 49 0.00 9.16 1.25
CA LEU A 49 0.20 10.53 1.72
C LEU A 49 0.05 10.66 3.25
N PRO A 50 0.70 11.66 3.86
CA PRO A 50 0.35 12.09 5.20
C PRO A 50 -1.07 12.67 5.20
N THR A 51 -1.95 12.04 5.97
CA THR A 51 -3.36 12.39 6.14
C THR A 51 -3.65 12.75 7.61
N THR A 52 -4.84 13.30 7.89
CA THR A 52 -5.33 13.45 9.28
C THR A 52 -6.75 12.87 9.37
N PRO A 53 -6.90 11.54 9.41
CA PRO A 53 -8.20 10.86 9.34
C PRO A 53 -9.19 11.30 10.43
N ALA A 54 -8.68 11.68 11.60
CA ALA A 54 -9.46 12.20 12.74
C ALA A 54 -10.35 13.40 12.39
N LEU A 55 -9.97 14.24 11.41
CA LEU A 55 -10.76 15.41 11.00
C LEU A 55 -12.11 15.03 10.38
N VAL A 56 -12.22 13.81 9.85
CA VAL A 56 -13.41 13.32 9.15
C VAL A 56 -13.94 12.00 9.74
N SER A 57 -13.50 11.64 10.94
CA SER A 57 -13.83 10.35 11.59
C SER A 57 -13.53 9.12 10.71
N ALA A 58 -12.51 9.21 9.87
CA ALA A 58 -12.08 8.11 8.99
C ALA A 58 -11.09 7.16 9.70
N HIS A 59 -10.83 6.01 9.06
CA HIS A 59 -9.95 4.98 9.62
C HIS A 59 -8.47 5.38 9.52
N GLU A 60 -7.69 4.98 10.53
CA GLU A 60 -6.25 5.25 10.58
C GLU A 60 -5.46 4.34 9.62
N LEU A 61 -5.05 4.89 8.46
CA LEU A 61 -4.27 4.18 7.45
C LEU A 61 -2.77 4.21 7.75
N GLN A 62 -2.27 5.37 8.20
CA GLN A 62 -0.84 5.61 8.37
C GLN A 62 -0.20 4.67 9.39
N LYS A 63 -0.93 4.31 10.45
CA LYS A 63 -0.44 3.37 11.47
C LYS A 63 -0.02 2.05 10.84
N HIS A 64 -0.82 1.54 9.90
CA HIS A 64 -0.57 0.27 9.23
C HIS A 64 0.59 0.38 8.23
N ILE A 65 0.64 1.47 7.44
CA ILE A 65 1.75 1.72 6.51
C ILE A 65 3.08 1.85 7.27
N LYS A 66 3.11 2.65 8.34
CA LYS A 66 4.31 2.81 9.20
C LYS A 66 4.74 1.48 9.80
N ALA A 67 3.81 0.65 10.26
CA ALA A 67 4.13 -0.68 10.77
C ALA A 67 4.79 -1.56 9.70
N LEU A 68 4.25 -1.60 8.48
CA LEU A 68 4.83 -2.36 7.36
C LEU A 68 6.26 -1.89 7.04
N VAL A 69 6.47 -0.58 6.94
CA VAL A 69 7.80 0.01 6.70
C VAL A 69 8.77 -0.34 7.83
N MET A 70 8.36 -0.22 9.10
CA MET A 70 9.19 -0.59 10.26
C MET A 70 9.55 -2.08 10.28
N LEU A 71 8.65 -2.95 9.79
CA LEU A 71 8.85 -4.38 9.61
C LEU A 71 9.66 -4.72 8.35
N LYS A 72 10.25 -3.69 7.70
CA LYS A 72 11.05 -3.79 6.47
C LYS A 72 10.28 -4.43 5.31
N ARG A 73 8.97 -4.21 5.24
CA ARG A 73 8.13 -4.58 4.11
C ARG A 73 7.96 -3.40 3.18
N ARG A 74 7.83 -3.71 1.89
CA ARG A 74 7.68 -2.71 0.84
C ARG A 74 6.23 -2.27 0.77
N VAL A 75 6.02 -0.96 0.80
CA VAL A 75 4.73 -0.34 0.45
C VAL A 75 5.02 0.54 -0.76
N ILE A 76 4.32 0.29 -1.86
CA ILE A 76 4.63 0.87 -3.16
C ILE A 76 3.38 1.55 -3.69
N ALA A 77 3.50 2.82 -4.09
CA ALA A 77 2.43 3.61 -4.68
C ALA A 77 2.65 3.82 -6.18
N GLU A 78 1.57 3.68 -6.95
CA GLU A 78 1.60 3.83 -8.41
C GLU A 78 1.93 5.26 -8.83
N ALA A 79 3.01 5.42 -9.58
CA ALA A 79 3.51 6.71 -10.03
C ALA A 79 2.54 7.45 -10.95
N GLU A 80 1.83 6.75 -11.84
CA GLU A 80 0.89 7.32 -12.80
C GLU A 80 -0.34 7.91 -12.09
N ALA A 81 -0.87 7.20 -11.09
CA ALA A 81 -1.97 7.69 -10.26
C ALA A 81 -1.57 8.95 -9.49
N LEU A 82 -0.38 8.96 -8.87
CA LEU A 82 0.16 10.12 -8.17
C LEU A 82 0.40 11.32 -9.11
N ASN A 83 0.93 11.07 -10.32
CA ASN A 83 1.15 12.10 -11.34
C ASN A 83 -0.13 12.81 -11.75
N THR A 84 -1.23 12.07 -11.87
CA THR A 84 -2.55 12.62 -12.23
C THR A 84 -3.05 13.65 -11.20
N LEU A 85 -2.55 13.55 -9.96
CA LEU A 85 -2.86 14.46 -8.86
C LEU A 85 -1.77 15.53 -8.63
N GLY A 86 -0.73 15.57 -9.46
CA GLY A 86 0.39 16.49 -9.31
C GLY A 86 1.33 16.17 -8.14
N LEU A 87 1.24 14.96 -7.57
CA LEU A 87 1.98 14.55 -6.39
C LEU A 87 3.36 13.99 -6.78
N THR A 88 4.37 14.33 -6.00
CA THR A 88 5.77 13.90 -6.11
C THR A 88 6.15 12.92 -5.00
N GLU A 89 7.33 12.30 -5.11
CA GLU A 89 7.85 11.40 -4.07
C GLU A 89 8.09 12.11 -2.72
N SER A 90 8.38 13.41 -2.75
CA SER A 90 8.63 14.21 -1.53
C SER A 90 7.41 14.36 -0.62
N GLU A 91 6.21 14.13 -1.16
CA GLU A 91 4.94 14.23 -0.43
C GLU A 91 4.51 12.89 0.18
N LEU A 92 5.21 11.79 -0.10
CA LEU A 92 4.86 10.47 0.39
C LEU A 92 5.28 10.27 1.85
N LEU A 93 4.57 9.39 2.55
CA LEU A 93 4.99 8.87 3.85
C LEU A 93 6.39 8.27 3.73
N LYS A 94 7.25 8.60 4.69
CA LYS A 94 8.63 8.09 4.74
C LYS A 94 8.66 6.55 4.64
N GLY A 95 9.44 6.05 3.67
CA GLY A 95 9.63 4.63 3.41
C GLY A 95 8.58 4.00 2.48
N VAL A 96 7.61 4.77 2.00
CA VAL A 96 6.78 4.36 0.86
C VAL A 96 7.56 4.61 -0.42
N GLU A 97 7.60 3.60 -1.27
CA GLU A 97 8.24 3.64 -2.58
C GLU A 97 7.27 4.16 -3.64
N ARG A 98 7.80 4.87 -4.62
CA ARG A 98 7.07 5.23 -5.84
C ARG A 98 7.55 4.39 -7.00
N MET A 99 6.63 3.78 -7.75
CA MET A 99 6.98 2.85 -8.84
C MET A 99 5.99 2.96 -10.00
N SER A 100 6.45 2.71 -11.23
CA SER A 100 5.55 2.68 -12.39
C SER A 100 4.57 1.50 -12.32
N ARG A 101 3.38 1.66 -12.91
CA ARG A 101 2.39 0.59 -13.06
C ARG A 101 3.00 -0.66 -13.68
N THR A 102 3.83 -0.47 -14.71
CA THR A 102 4.47 -1.58 -15.44
C THR A 102 5.36 -2.41 -14.52
N GLU A 103 6.16 -1.78 -13.67
CA GLU A 103 7.03 -2.47 -12.71
C GLU A 103 6.22 -3.13 -11.59
N MET A 104 5.18 -2.46 -11.07
CA MET A 104 4.29 -3.07 -10.07
C MET A 104 3.59 -4.32 -10.62
N ILE A 105 3.18 -4.33 -11.89
CA ILE A 105 2.63 -5.53 -12.54
C ILE A 105 3.65 -6.67 -12.60
N ARG A 106 4.94 -6.38 -12.81
CA ARG A 106 6.00 -7.41 -12.75
C ARG A 106 6.09 -8.02 -11.36
N LEU A 107 6.07 -7.19 -10.31
CA LEU A 107 6.06 -7.66 -8.92
C LEU A 107 4.86 -8.55 -8.60
N VAL A 108 3.67 -8.26 -9.16
CA VAL A 108 2.49 -9.12 -9.02
C VAL A 108 2.71 -10.48 -9.70
N ARG A 109 3.28 -10.49 -10.92
CA ARG A 109 3.51 -11.72 -11.69
C ARG A 109 4.56 -12.64 -11.06
N GLU A 110 5.52 -12.07 -10.34
CA GLU A 110 6.60 -12.78 -9.66
C GLU A 110 6.20 -13.29 -8.26
N ALA A 111 5.03 -12.90 -7.76
CA ALA A 111 4.57 -13.30 -6.43
C ALA A 111 4.02 -14.73 -6.41
N ASP A 112 4.35 -15.50 -5.37
CA ASP A 112 3.82 -16.85 -5.15
C ASP A 112 2.31 -16.83 -4.81
N ALA A 113 1.83 -15.71 -4.27
CA ALA A 113 0.42 -15.49 -3.93
C ALA A 113 0.04 -14.01 -4.08
N VAL A 114 -1.20 -13.78 -4.48
CA VAL A 114 -1.77 -12.45 -4.67
C VAL A 114 -3.08 -12.34 -3.88
N PHE A 115 -3.19 -11.31 -3.05
CA PHE A 115 -4.44 -10.91 -2.42
C PHE A 115 -4.89 -9.56 -3.01
N ARG A 116 -6.17 -9.41 -3.33
CA ARG A 116 -6.74 -8.18 -3.88
C ARG A 116 -7.83 -7.66 -2.95
N TYR A 117 -7.77 -6.37 -2.64
CA TYR A 117 -8.65 -5.68 -1.69
C TYR A 117 -9.34 -4.46 -2.28
#